data_AF-A0AA41MH98-F1
#
_entry.id   AF-A0AA41MH98-F1
#
_cell.length_a   1.000
_cell.length_b   1.000
_cell.length_c   1.000
_cell.angle_alpha   90.00
_cell.angle_beta   90.00
_cell.angle_gamma   90.00
#
_symmetry.space_group_name_H-M   'P 1'
#
loop_
_entity.id
_entity.type
_entity.pdbx_description
1 polymer ?
#
loop_
_entity_poly.entity_id
_entity_poly.type
_entity_poly.pdbx_seq_one_letter_code
_entity_poly.pdbx_strand_id
1 'polypeptide(L)'
;MPPNNVTEFVLLGLTQNPHLQRLLFIIFLLIFVFTVLANLFIITTISLSPMLSTPMYFFLTYLSFIDASYTSVTTPKMIVDLLYQRRTITVGVCLTQLFVEYFLGGSEIILLIVMAYDCYVAICKPLHYMNIMRQGLYHLLVVVSWIGGILHTTVQILFMIACPFVVPMSLTTSCVISSHY
;
A
#
# COMPACT_ATOMS: atom_id res chain seq x y z
N MET A 1 -0.13 48.98 4.33
CA MET A 1 -0.12 47.65 3.66
C MET A 1 0.19 46.62 4.73
N PRO A 2 -0.76 45.74 5.10
CA PRO A 2 -0.42 44.65 6.01
C PRO A 2 0.53 43.68 5.28
N PRO A 3 1.50 43.09 5.99
CA PRO A 3 2.42 42.14 5.37
C PRO A 3 1.64 40.90 4.94
N ASN A 4 1.99 40.38 3.77
CA ASN A 4 1.44 39.17 3.19
C ASN A 4 1.49 38.04 4.22
N ASN A 5 0.31 37.61 4.70
CA ASN A 5 0.15 36.33 5.38
C ASN A 5 0.49 35.24 4.37
N VAL A 6 1.75 34.82 4.36
CA VAL A 6 2.18 33.60 3.68
C VAL A 6 1.40 32.49 4.36
N THR A 7 0.44 31.93 3.63
CA THR A 7 -0.39 30.80 4.04
C THR A 7 0.51 29.70 4.57
N GLU A 8 0.49 29.51 5.89
CA GLU A 8 1.09 28.38 6.58
C GLU A 8 0.43 27.10 6.05
N PHE A 9 0.95 26.59 4.95
CA PHE A 9 0.70 25.24 4.46
C PHE A 9 1.49 24.26 5.32
N VAL A 10 1.11 24.23 6.59
CA VAL A 10 1.39 23.14 7.51
C VAL A 10 0.48 22.01 7.05
N LEU A 11 1.06 20.83 6.77
CA LEU A 11 0.30 19.59 6.66
C LEU A 11 -0.34 19.33 8.03
N LEU A 12 -1.49 19.93 8.22
CA LEU A 12 -2.09 20.06 9.50
C LEU A 12 -2.80 18.75 9.82
N GLY A 13 -2.10 17.82 10.46
CA GLY A 13 -2.49 16.41 10.59
C GLY A 13 -3.98 16.19 10.81
N LEU A 14 -4.75 15.93 9.74
CA LEU A 14 -6.22 15.81 9.64
C LEU A 14 -7.12 16.84 10.38
N THR A 15 -6.64 17.56 11.40
CA THR A 15 -7.41 18.44 12.27
C THR A 15 -6.50 19.34 13.12
N GLN A 16 -6.89 20.61 13.31
CA GLN A 16 -6.26 21.54 14.28
C GLN A 16 -6.61 21.18 15.73
N ASN A 17 -7.67 20.39 15.94
CA ASN A 17 -8.22 20.17 17.26
C ASN A 17 -7.45 19.03 17.96
N PRO A 18 -6.72 19.31 19.07
CA PRO A 18 -5.90 18.30 19.74
C PRO A 18 -6.73 17.13 20.30
N HIS A 19 -8.01 17.35 20.61
CA HIS A 19 -8.92 16.29 21.02
C HIS A 19 -9.27 15.36 19.85
N LEU A 20 -9.51 15.92 18.66
CA LEU A 20 -9.81 15.12 17.46
C LEU A 20 -8.57 14.39 16.95
N GLN A 21 -7.39 14.99 17.03
CA GLN A 21 -6.11 14.37 16.67
C GLN A 21 -5.81 13.15 17.57
N ARG A 22 -6.06 13.27 18.88
CA ARG A 22 -5.95 12.15 19.83
C ARG A 22 -6.96 11.04 19.52
N LEU A 23 -8.19 11.39 19.18
CA LEU A 23 -9.22 10.41 18.79
C LEU A 23 -8.81 9.67 17.52
N LEU A 24 -8.36 10.38 16.48
CA LEU A 24 -7.88 9.80 15.23
C LEU A 24 -6.67 8.89 15.47
N PHE A 25 -5.72 9.30 16.31
CA PHE A 25 -4.59 8.46 16.70
C PHE A 25 -5.05 7.13 17.29
N ILE A 26 -5.99 7.14 18.23
CA ILE A 26 -6.53 5.92 18.85
C ILE A 26 -7.22 5.05 17.80
N ILE A 27 -8.04 5.66 16.93
CA ILE A 27 -8.77 4.93 15.88
C ILE A 27 -7.78 4.27 14.90
N PHE A 28 -6.81 5.01 14.37
CA PHE A 28 -5.82 4.47 13.43
C PHE A 28 -4.96 3.39 14.07
N LEU A 29 -4.60 3.53 15.35
CA LEU A 29 -3.86 2.51 16.08
C LEU A 29 -4.68 1.22 16.25
N LEU A 30 -5.96 1.33 16.60
CA LEU A 30 -6.85 0.18 16.71
C LEU A 30 -7.04 -0.53 15.37
N ILE A 31 -7.26 0.23 14.30
CA ILE A 31 -7.35 -0.31 12.94
C ILE A 31 -6.05 -1.02 12.57
N PHE A 32 -4.89 -0.41 12.83
CA PHE A 32 -3.59 -1.02 12.57
C PHE A 32 -3.43 -2.38 13.25
N VAL A 33 -3.63 -2.43 14.57
CA VAL A 33 -3.48 -3.67 15.33
C VAL A 33 -4.47 -4.72 14.84
N PHE A 34 -5.73 -4.34 14.62
CA PHE A 34 -6.74 -5.26 14.13
C PHE A 34 -6.41 -5.82 12.74
N THR A 35 -6.05 -4.97 11.78
CA THR A 35 -5.72 -5.38 10.41
C THR A 35 -4.50 -6.29 10.37
N VAL A 36 -3.45 -5.97 11.14
CA VAL A 36 -2.26 -6.83 11.22
C VAL A 36 -2.60 -8.17 11.85
N LEU A 37 -3.32 -8.17 12.98
CA LEU A 37 -3.71 -9.42 13.64
C LEU A 37 -4.63 -10.28 12.76
N ALA A 38 -5.60 -9.68 12.06
CA ALA A 38 -6.50 -10.38 11.17
C ALA A 38 -5.74 -11.06 10.01
N ASN A 39 -4.81 -10.33 9.37
CA ASN A 39 -4.00 -10.89 8.29
C ASN A 39 -3.02 -11.97 8.76
N LEU A 40 -2.38 -11.79 9.92
CA LEU A 40 -1.54 -12.81 10.52
C LEU A 40 -2.36 -14.06 10.91
N PHE A 41 -3.58 -13.87 11.38
CA PHE A 41 -4.49 -14.96 11.70
C PHE A 41 -4.88 -15.76 10.45
N ILE A 42 -5.14 -15.09 9.32
CA ILE A 42 -5.40 -15.75 8.02
C ILE A 42 -4.18 -16.59 7.62
N ILE A 43 -2.97 -16.01 7.62
CA ILE A 43 -1.73 -16.72 7.27
C ILE A 43 -1.54 -17.94 8.18
N THR A 44 -1.73 -17.78 9.48
CA THR A 44 -1.57 -18.86 10.47
C THR A 44 -2.60 -19.97 10.26
N THR A 45 -3.87 -19.60 10.07
CA THR A 45 -4.97 -20.56 9.85
C THR A 45 -4.72 -21.37 8.59
N ILE A 46 -4.31 -20.73 7.49
CA ILE A 46 -4.01 -21.41 6.24
C ILE A 46 -2.78 -22.31 6.40
N SER A 47 -1.73 -21.85 7.07
CA SER A 47 -0.49 -22.60 7.30
C SER A 47 -0.68 -23.85 8.18
N LEU A 48 -1.62 -23.80 9.12
CA LEU A 48 -1.98 -24.94 9.97
C LEU A 48 -2.96 -25.91 9.28
N SER A 49 -3.55 -25.51 8.15
CA SER A 49 -4.47 -26.35 7.40
C SER A 49 -3.71 -27.18 6.34
N PRO A 50 -4.09 -28.46 6.13
CA PRO A 50 -3.54 -29.25 5.03
C PRO A 50 -4.03 -28.76 3.64
N MET A 51 -4.88 -27.74 3.60
CA MET A 51 -5.50 -27.21 2.38
C MET A 51 -4.63 -26.20 1.62
N LEU A 52 -3.42 -25.88 2.11
CA LEU A 52 -2.46 -24.99 1.42
C LEU A 52 -2.17 -25.41 -0.04
N SER A 53 -2.45 -26.66 -0.39
CA SER A 53 -2.29 -27.19 -1.76
C SER A 53 -3.28 -26.61 -2.78
N THR A 54 -4.33 -25.88 -2.35
CA THR A 54 -5.22 -25.19 -3.29
C THR A 54 -4.68 -23.80 -3.63
N PRO A 55 -4.80 -23.37 -4.89
CA PRO A 55 -4.23 -22.10 -5.34
C PRO A 55 -4.88 -20.88 -4.68
N MET A 56 -6.17 -20.96 -4.37
CA MET A 56 -6.90 -19.91 -3.67
C MET A 56 -6.24 -19.59 -2.31
N TYR A 57 -5.91 -20.62 -1.50
CA TYR A 57 -5.28 -20.42 -0.20
C TYR A 57 -3.84 -19.90 -0.30
N PHE A 58 -3.10 -20.28 -1.35
CA PHE A 58 -1.80 -19.70 -1.65
C PHE A 58 -1.91 -18.19 -1.96
N PHE A 59 -2.82 -17.78 -2.84
CA PHE A 59 -3.03 -16.37 -3.14
C PHE A 59 -3.50 -15.57 -1.93
N LEU A 60 -4.39 -16.13 -1.11
CA LEU A 60 -4.84 -15.49 0.14
C LEU A 60 -3.69 -15.28 1.13
N THR A 61 -2.79 -16.26 1.26
CA THR A 61 -1.62 -16.12 2.14
C THR A 61 -0.73 -14.97 1.67
N TYR A 62 -0.51 -14.86 0.35
CA TYR A 62 0.30 -13.81 -0.23
C TYR A 62 -0.37 -12.43 -0.17
N LEU A 63 -1.69 -12.37 -0.40
CA LEU A 63 -2.49 -11.15 -0.24
C LEU A 63 -2.44 -10.65 1.21
N SER A 64 -2.70 -11.52 2.20
CA SER A 64 -2.63 -11.14 3.61
C SER A 64 -1.24 -10.68 4.04
N PHE A 65 -0.18 -11.23 3.45
CA PHE A 65 1.19 -10.76 3.67
C PHE A 65 1.40 -9.33 3.13
N ILE A 66 0.89 -9.05 1.92
CA ILE A 66 0.93 -7.70 1.35
C ILE A 66 0.14 -6.72 2.21
N ASP A 67 -1.09 -7.07 2.62
CA ASP A 67 -1.96 -6.20 3.43
C ASP A 67 -1.32 -5.84 4.78
N ALA A 68 -0.75 -6.84 5.46
CA ALA A 68 -0.03 -6.63 6.72
C ALA A 68 1.20 -5.73 6.51
N SER A 69 1.94 -5.94 5.42
CA SER A 69 3.13 -5.15 5.08
C SER A 69 2.76 -3.70 4.73
N TYR A 70 1.73 -3.51 3.89
CA TYR A 70 1.25 -2.21 3.46
C TYR A 70 0.76 -1.39 4.65
N THR A 71 -0.08 -1.99 5.51
CA THR A 71 -0.58 -1.33 6.72
C THR A 71 0.57 -0.95 7.66
N SER A 72 1.60 -1.80 7.78
CA SER A 72 2.78 -1.54 8.62
C SER A 72 3.70 -0.44 8.08
N VAL A 73 3.68 -0.16 6.79
CA VAL A 73 4.45 0.95 6.20
C VAL A 73 3.67 2.26 6.33
N THR A 74 2.38 2.25 5.98
CA THR A 74 1.55 3.46 5.88
C THR A 74 1.10 3.97 7.24
N THR A 75 0.60 3.10 8.14
CA THR A 75 -0.06 3.55 9.38
C THR A 75 0.90 4.14 10.42
N PRO A 76 2.10 3.58 10.68
CA PRO A 76 3.04 4.20 11.61
C PRO A 76 3.48 5.60 11.16
N LYS A 77 3.62 5.83 9.86
CA LYS A 77 3.87 7.18 9.35
C LYS A 77 2.69 8.09 9.59
N MET A 78 1.49 7.67 9.22
CA MET A 78 0.29 8.48 9.42
C MET A 78 0.11 8.87 10.90
N ILE A 79 0.39 7.94 11.82
CA ILE A 79 0.40 8.17 13.26
C ILE A 79 1.48 9.18 13.67
N VAL A 80 2.69 9.05 13.13
CA VAL A 80 3.80 9.95 13.41
C VAL A 80 3.55 11.37 12.88
N ASP A 81 3.00 11.48 11.68
CA ASP A 81 2.65 12.74 11.03
C ASP A 81 1.48 13.42 11.76
N LEU A 82 0.56 12.63 12.33
CA LEU A 82 -0.45 13.13 13.25
C LEU A 82 0.17 13.67 14.54
N LEU A 83 1.15 13.01 15.15
CA LEU A 83 1.72 13.43 16.44
C LEU A 83 2.73 14.58 16.35
N TYR A 84 3.46 14.69 15.23
CA TYR A 84 4.51 15.69 15.03
C TYR A 84 4.20 16.57 13.82
N GLN A 85 3.68 17.77 14.07
CA GLN A 85 3.37 18.81 13.06
C GLN A 85 4.58 19.29 12.22
N ARG A 86 5.82 18.89 12.60
CA ARG A 86 7.06 19.26 11.90
C ARG A 86 7.99 18.05 11.82
N ARG A 87 8.07 17.43 10.65
CA ARG A 87 9.11 16.44 10.36
C ARG A 87 9.83 16.76 9.06
N THR A 88 11.14 16.97 9.16
CA THR A 88 12.05 17.02 8.03
C THR A 88 12.42 15.57 7.67
N ILE A 89 11.61 14.93 6.82
CA ILE A 89 11.97 13.64 6.23
C ILE A 89 12.96 13.88 5.10
N THR A 90 13.99 13.04 4.97
CA THR A 90 14.91 13.15 3.84
C THR A 90 14.22 12.69 2.55
N VAL A 91 14.60 13.29 1.42
CA VAL A 91 14.04 12.94 0.09
C VAL A 91 14.21 11.44 -0.20
N GLY A 92 15.35 10.85 0.17
CA GLY A 92 15.59 9.41 -0.01
C GLY A 92 14.61 8.53 0.77
N VAL A 93 14.30 8.88 2.02
CA VAL A 93 13.32 8.13 2.85
C VAL A 93 11.92 8.29 2.29
N CYS A 94 11.55 9.49 1.85
CA CYS A 94 10.25 9.75 1.24
C CYS A 94 10.06 8.97 -0.08
N LEU A 95 11.04 9.00 -0.98
CA LEU A 95 10.98 8.24 -2.23
C LEU A 95 10.95 6.72 -1.98
N THR A 96 11.75 6.23 -1.04
CA THR A 96 11.75 4.81 -0.67
C THR A 96 10.38 4.38 -0.16
N GLN A 97 9.74 5.21 0.66
CA GLN A 97 8.43 4.89 1.18
C GLN A 97 7.34 4.90 0.10
N LEU A 98 7.30 5.94 -0.73
CA LEU A 98 6.35 6.00 -1.85
C LEU A 98 6.53 4.81 -2.78
N PHE A 99 7.79 4.43 -3.04
CA PHE A 99 8.10 3.23 -3.82
C PHE A 99 7.51 1.97 -3.18
N VAL A 100 7.71 1.76 -1.88
CA VAL A 100 7.20 0.58 -1.18
C VAL A 100 5.66 0.56 -1.17
N GLU A 101 5.01 1.69 -0.90
CA GLU A 101 3.54 1.80 -0.89
C GLU A 101 2.93 1.49 -2.26
N TYR A 102 3.44 2.11 -3.33
CA TYR A 102 2.94 1.87 -4.69
C TYR A 102 3.27 0.46 -5.20
N PHE A 103 4.39 -0.12 -4.77
CA PHE A 103 4.77 -1.49 -5.14
C PHE A 103 3.82 -2.50 -4.50
N LEU A 104 3.58 -2.36 -3.19
CA LEU A 104 2.67 -3.22 -2.45
C LEU A 104 1.23 -3.10 -2.98
N GLY A 105 0.72 -1.87 -3.14
CA GLY A 105 -0.63 -1.65 -3.68
C GLY A 105 -0.79 -2.10 -5.14
N GLY A 106 0.23 -1.91 -5.99
CA GLY A 106 0.21 -2.43 -7.36
C GLY A 106 0.18 -3.96 -7.41
N SER A 107 0.98 -4.60 -6.54
CA SER A 107 1.02 -6.05 -6.41
C SER A 107 -0.31 -6.61 -5.88
N GLU A 108 -0.93 -5.94 -4.91
CA GLU A 108 -2.27 -6.27 -4.37
C GLU A 108 -3.33 -6.29 -5.49
N ILE A 109 -3.41 -5.22 -6.29
CA ILE A 109 -4.38 -5.11 -7.39
C ILE A 109 -4.18 -6.24 -8.40
N ILE A 110 -2.94 -6.51 -8.80
CA ILE A 110 -2.65 -7.58 -9.76
C ILE A 110 -3.04 -8.95 -9.19
N LEU A 111 -2.77 -9.21 -7.92
CA LEU A 111 -3.19 -10.46 -7.27
C LEU A 111 -4.70 -10.59 -7.21
N LEU A 112 -5.43 -9.53 -6.86
CA LEU A 112 -6.89 -9.55 -6.83
C LEU A 112 -7.47 -9.87 -8.22
N ILE A 113 -6.87 -9.33 -9.30
CA ILE A 113 -7.24 -9.68 -10.68
C ILE A 113 -6.95 -11.16 -10.98
N VAL A 114 -5.78 -11.66 -10.57
CA VAL A 114 -5.41 -13.07 -10.74
C VAL A 114 -6.37 -14.00 -9.97
N MET A 115 -6.74 -13.64 -8.75
CA MET A 115 -7.70 -14.39 -7.94
C MET A 115 -9.10 -14.37 -8.56
N ALA A 116 -9.55 -13.22 -9.08
CA ALA A 116 -10.81 -13.12 -9.80
C ALA A 116 -10.82 -13.99 -11.07
N TYR A 117 -9.69 -14.02 -11.79
CA TYR A 117 -9.51 -14.87 -12.95
C TYR A 117 -9.51 -16.36 -12.57
N ASP A 118 -8.83 -16.74 -11.49
CA ASP A 118 -8.83 -18.11 -10.96
C ASP A 118 -10.26 -18.60 -10.67
N CYS A 119 -11.04 -17.80 -9.94
CA CYS A 119 -12.45 -18.09 -9.67
C CYS A 119 -13.29 -18.22 -10.96
N TYR A 120 -13.04 -17.36 -11.95
CA TYR A 120 -13.72 -17.43 -13.25
C TYR A 120 -13.41 -18.75 -13.99
N VAL A 121 -12.14 -19.13 -14.09
CA VAL A 121 -11.73 -20.37 -14.80
C VAL A 121 -12.25 -21.61 -14.06
N ALA A 122 -12.23 -21.61 -12.73
CA ALA A 122 -12.77 -22.70 -11.91
C ALA A 122 -14.26 -22.95 -12.22
N ILE A 123 -15.06 -21.89 -12.39
CA ILE A 123 -16.50 -21.98 -12.68
C ILE A 123 -16.74 -22.34 -14.15
N CYS A 124 -16.08 -21.63 -15.09
CA CYS A 124 -16.41 -21.75 -16.51
C CYS A 124 -15.74 -22.94 -17.22
N LYS A 125 -14.65 -23.48 -16.68
CA LYS A 125 -13.84 -24.55 -17.32
C LYS A 125 -13.26 -25.56 -16.31
N PRO A 126 -14.09 -26.28 -15.53
CA PRO A 126 -13.62 -27.16 -14.44
C PRO A 126 -12.67 -28.29 -14.90
N LEU A 127 -12.90 -28.88 -16.09
CA LEU A 127 -12.02 -29.92 -16.65
C LEU A 127 -10.64 -29.41 -17.06
N HIS A 128 -10.51 -28.12 -17.41
CA HIS A 128 -9.22 -27.52 -17.80
C HIS A 128 -8.51 -26.87 -16.61
N TYR A 129 -9.26 -26.54 -15.55
CA TYR A 129 -8.74 -25.96 -14.31
C TYR A 129 -7.62 -26.80 -13.68
N MET A 130 -7.81 -28.12 -13.59
CA MET A 130 -6.81 -29.04 -13.03
C MET A 130 -5.52 -29.13 -13.85
N ASN A 131 -5.59 -28.83 -15.16
CA ASN A 131 -4.43 -28.85 -16.06
C ASN A 131 -3.71 -27.49 -16.10
N ILE A 132 -4.45 -26.39 -15.93
CA ILE A 132 -3.93 -25.02 -15.89
C ILE A 132 -3.29 -24.72 -14.53
N MET A 133 -3.96 -25.03 -13.43
CA MET A 133 -3.52 -24.71 -12.06
C MET A 133 -2.50 -25.73 -11.51
N ARG A 134 -1.38 -25.88 -12.23
CA ARG A 134 -0.21 -26.64 -11.78
C ARG A 134 0.60 -25.79 -10.81
N GLN A 135 1.32 -26.41 -9.85
CA GLN A 135 2.09 -25.68 -8.82
C GLN A 135 3.05 -24.59 -9.35
N GLY A 136 3.58 -24.75 -10.56
CA GLY A 136 4.43 -23.72 -11.20
C GLY A 136 3.69 -22.44 -11.59
N LEU A 137 2.38 -22.51 -11.85
CA LEU A 137 1.60 -21.37 -12.36
C LEU A 137 1.36 -20.31 -11.27
N TYR A 138 1.02 -20.68 -10.03
CA TYR A 138 0.81 -19.68 -8.98
C TYR A 138 2.12 -18.99 -8.57
N HIS A 139 3.26 -19.70 -8.58
CA HIS A 139 4.57 -19.08 -8.33
C HIS A 139 4.92 -18.09 -9.45
N LEU A 140 4.66 -18.46 -10.71
CA LEU A 140 4.83 -17.56 -11.86
C LEU A 140 3.93 -16.33 -11.72
N LEU A 141 2.67 -16.50 -11.32
CA LEU A 141 1.72 -15.40 -11.14
C LEU A 141 2.15 -14.41 -10.04
N VAL A 142 2.76 -14.89 -8.95
CA VAL A 142 3.38 -14.01 -7.94
C VAL A 142 4.57 -13.25 -8.52
N VAL A 143 5.43 -13.91 -9.30
CA VAL A 143 6.55 -13.20 -9.96
C VAL A 143 6.02 -12.14 -10.92
N VAL A 144 4.96 -12.44 -11.67
CA VAL A 144 4.29 -11.47 -12.56
C VAL A 144 3.69 -10.32 -11.77
N SER A 145 3.06 -10.58 -10.62
CA SER A 145 2.52 -9.49 -9.78
C SER A 145 3.63 -8.59 -9.23
N TRP A 146 4.80 -9.13 -8.90
CA TRP A 146 5.95 -8.32 -8.49
C TRP A 146 6.47 -7.46 -9.64
N ILE A 147 6.68 -8.05 -10.81
CA ILE A 147 7.17 -7.33 -11.99
C ILE A 147 6.17 -6.23 -12.37
N GLY A 148 4.88 -6.54 -12.38
CA GLY A 148 3.83 -5.57 -12.65
C GLY A 148 3.75 -4.48 -11.59
N GLY A 149 3.91 -4.82 -10.30
CA GLY A 149 3.99 -3.86 -9.20
C GLY A 149 5.19 -2.92 -9.33
N ILE A 150 6.37 -3.43 -9.71
CA ILE A 150 7.58 -2.63 -9.97
C ILE A 150 7.35 -1.69 -11.16
N LEU A 151 6.77 -2.20 -12.24
CA LEU A 151 6.46 -1.40 -13.43
C LEU A 151 5.46 -0.29 -13.10
N HIS A 152 4.37 -0.62 -12.41
CA HIS A 152 3.36 0.33 -11.96
C HIS A 152 3.98 1.44 -11.11
N THR A 153 4.80 1.06 -10.13
CA THR A 153 5.49 2.00 -9.25
C THR A 153 6.46 2.90 -10.01
N THR A 154 7.22 2.34 -10.94
CA THR A 154 8.17 3.08 -11.78
C THR A 154 7.43 4.13 -12.62
N VAL A 155 6.31 3.76 -13.24
CA VAL A 155 5.48 4.68 -14.02
C VAL A 155 4.89 5.78 -13.14
N GLN A 156 4.35 5.44 -11.96
CA GLN A 156 3.79 6.41 -11.01
C GLN A 156 4.85 7.42 -10.54
N ILE A 157 6.04 6.93 -10.15
CA ILE A 157 7.14 7.80 -9.71
C ILE A 157 7.66 8.66 -10.87
N LEU A 158 7.82 8.10 -12.07
CA LEU A 158 8.24 8.87 -13.25
C LEU A 158 7.23 9.97 -13.58
N PHE A 159 5.93 9.67 -13.51
CA PHE A 159 4.87 10.65 -13.75
C PHE A 159 4.89 11.76 -12.68
N MET A 160 5.08 11.38 -11.41
CA MET A 160 5.22 12.32 -10.31
C MET A 160 6.44 13.25 -10.47
N ILE A 161 7.56 12.75 -10.97
CA ILE A 161 8.78 13.54 -11.24
C ILE A 161 8.62 14.40 -12.51
N ALA A 162 7.98 13.85 -13.56
CA ALA A 162 7.86 14.48 -14.87
C ALA A 162 6.77 15.55 -14.95
N CYS A 163 5.84 15.61 -13.99
CA CYS A 163 4.75 16.59 -13.96
C CYS A 163 4.81 17.52 -12.73
N PRO A 164 5.75 18.49 -12.67
CA PRO A 164 5.84 19.41 -11.53
C PRO A 164 4.76 20.52 -11.50
N PHE A 165 3.89 20.62 -12.50
CA PHE A 165 3.21 21.91 -12.81
C PHE A 165 1.67 21.94 -12.74
N VAL A 166 0.96 20.90 -12.29
CA VAL A 166 -0.52 20.95 -12.21
C VAL A 166 -1.08 20.37 -10.90
N VAL A 167 -0.45 20.65 -9.77
CA VAL A 167 -1.12 20.52 -8.46
C VAL A 167 -0.97 21.87 -7.75
N PRO A 168 -2.06 22.61 -7.49
CA PRO A 168 -1.97 23.78 -6.62
C PRO A 168 -1.33 23.35 -5.30
N MET A 169 -0.31 24.10 -4.88
CA MET A 169 0.52 23.88 -3.67
C MET A 169 -0.32 23.79 -2.39
N SER A 170 -1.05 22.70 -2.19
CA SER A 170 -1.87 22.49 -1.01
C SER A 170 -2.12 21.02 -0.68
N LEU A 171 -1.77 20.07 -1.55
CA LEU A 171 -2.05 18.64 -1.35
C LEU A 171 -0.84 17.70 -1.50
N THR A 172 0.37 18.21 -1.71
CA THR A 172 1.56 17.37 -1.95
C THR A 172 2.59 17.49 -0.84
N THR A 173 2.22 17.09 0.35
CA THR A 173 3.16 16.98 1.46
C THR A 173 3.79 15.59 1.46
N SER A 174 4.93 15.50 0.77
CA SER A 174 6.19 15.03 1.37
C SER A 174 7.31 14.79 0.36
N CYS A 175 7.02 14.79 -0.95
CA CYS A 175 8.07 14.71 -1.96
C CYS A 175 7.75 15.61 -3.15
N VAL A 176 8.25 16.86 -3.13
CA VAL A 176 8.63 17.51 -4.38
C VAL A 176 10.02 18.08 -4.18
N ILE A 177 10.97 17.36 -4.78
CA ILE A 177 12.21 17.83 -5.42
C ILE A 177 12.53 19.30 -5.12
N SER A 178 13.28 19.55 -4.04
CA SER A 178 14.23 20.66 -4.02
C SER A 178 15.57 20.08 -4.45
N SER A 179 15.75 19.96 -5.76
CA SER A 179 17.08 19.86 -6.34
C SER A 179 17.55 21.29 -6.57
N HIS A 180 18.41 21.76 -5.67
CA HIS A 180 19.47 22.74 -5.93
C HIS A 180 19.16 23.84 -6.97
N TYR A 181 18.67 24.98 -6.49
CA TYR A 181 19.43 26.25 -6.41
C TYR A 181 19.00 26.99 -5.15
#